data_AF-A0A445KBV8-F1
#
_entry.id   AF-A0A445KBV8-F1
#
_cell.length_a   1.000
_cell.length_b   1.000
_cell.length_c   1.000
_cell.angle_alpha   90.00
_cell.angle_beta   90.00
_cell.angle_gamma   90.00
#
_symmetry.space_group_name_H-M   'P 1'
#
loop_
_entity.id
_entity.type
_entity.pdbx_description
1 polymer ?
#
loop_
_entity_poly.entity_id
_entity_poly.type
_entity_poly.pdbx_seq_one_letter_code
_entity_poly.pdbx_strand_id
1 'polypeptide(L)'
;MTISGLLLSLINLQCYEAELFMQAAKLLANLIVIGGGIMTRAFVQAYRQALSNASRNGVAQETIQNTIRRSSKGMTQQEARQILGVTEETSWEEIVKKYGSLFENNTKNGSFYLQSKVHRAKECLEAVHQGKNPGTPC
;
A
#
# COMPACT_ATOMS: atom_id res chain seq x y z
N MET A 1 -15.66 -35.94 57.04
CA MET A 1 -15.06 -35.07 56.00
C MET A 1 -15.70 -33.70 56.10
N THR A 2 -14.99 -32.70 56.63
CA THR A 2 -15.55 -31.36 56.89
C THR A 2 -15.56 -30.53 55.59
N ILE A 3 -16.62 -29.75 55.39
CA ILE A 3 -16.81 -28.85 54.23
C ILE A 3 -15.61 -27.91 54.05
N SER A 4 -14.95 -27.50 55.14
CA SER A 4 -13.70 -26.73 55.09
C SER A 4 -12.56 -27.43 54.34
N GLY A 5 -12.42 -28.75 54.45
CA GLY A 5 -11.37 -29.50 53.75
C GLY A 5 -11.56 -29.51 52.23
N LEU A 6 -12.81 -29.58 51.77
CA LEU A 6 -13.15 -29.54 50.34
C LEU A 6 -12.96 -28.12 49.75
N LEU A 7 -13.26 -27.08 50.54
CA LEU A 7 -13.06 -25.69 50.12
C LEU A 7 -11.56 -25.37 49.99
N LEU A 8 -10.73 -25.84 50.93
CA LEU A 8 -9.27 -25.70 50.88
C LEU A 8 -8.67 -26.42 49.66
N SER A 9 -9.17 -27.60 49.28
CA SER A 9 -8.67 -28.30 48.09
C SER A 9 -9.05 -27.58 46.78
N LEU A 10 -10.25 -26.98 46.70
CA LEU A 10 -10.68 -26.21 45.53
C LEU A 10 -9.87 -24.92 45.37
N ILE A 11 -9.57 -24.21 46.47
CA ILE A 11 -8.72 -23.02 46.43
C ILE A 11 -7.29 -23.37 45.96
N ASN A 12 -6.71 -24.45 46.48
CA ASN A 12 -5.38 -24.91 46.05
C ASN A 12 -5.35 -25.32 44.57
N LEU A 13 -6.41 -25.95 44.06
CA LEU A 13 -6.52 -26.32 42.65
C LEU A 13 -6.59 -25.10 41.73
N GLN A 14 -7.34 -24.07 42.13
CA GLN A 14 -7.42 -22.80 41.38
C GLN A 14 -6.11 -22.00 41.42
N CYS A 15 -5.38 -22.05 42.54
CA CYS A 15 -4.05 -21.45 42.66
C CYS A 15 -3.01 -22.15 41.77
N TYR A 16 -3.08 -23.48 41.62
CA TYR A 16 -2.18 -24.23 40.75
C TYR A 16 -2.37 -23.89 39.26
N GLU A 17 -3.62 -23.74 38.81
CA GLU A 17 -3.94 -23.28 37.45
C GLU A 17 -3.38 -21.87 37.18
N ALA A 18 -3.47 -20.96 38.17
CA ALA A 18 -2.92 -19.61 38.05
C ALA A 18 -1.38 -19.60 38.01
N GLU A 19 -0.71 -20.42 38.83
CA GLU A 19 0.75 -20.54 38.78
C GLU A 19 1.24 -21.15 37.47
N LEU A 20 0.53 -22.16 36.95
CA LEU A 20 0.82 -22.78 35.67
C LEU A 20 0.70 -21.76 34.53
N PHE A 21 -0.35 -20.94 34.54
CA PHE A 21 -0.54 -19.87 33.56
C PHE A 21 0.58 -18.82 33.63
N MET A 22 0.99 -18.42 34.84
CA MET A 22 2.09 -17.47 35.04
C MET A 22 3.44 -18.00 34.53
N GLN A 23 3.70 -19.30 34.67
CA GLN A 23 4.91 -19.93 34.11
C GLN A 23 4.86 -19.99 32.58
N ALA A 24 3.73 -20.39 32.00
CA ALA A 24 3.53 -20.41 30.55
C ALA A 24 3.68 -19.01 29.92
N ALA A 25 3.12 -17.98 30.57
CA ALA A 25 3.22 -16.60 30.11
C ALA A 25 4.67 -16.09 30.08
N LYS A 26 5.48 -16.42 31.10
CA LYS A 26 6.91 -16.08 31.14
C LYS A 26 7.70 -16.74 30.00
N LEU A 27 7.40 -18.01 29.71
CA LEU A 27 8.03 -18.74 28.61
C LEU A 27 7.68 -18.12 27.24
N LEU A 28 6.41 -17.82 27.02
CA LEU A 28 5.95 -17.18 25.78
C LEU A 28 6.54 -15.78 25.60
N ALA A 29 6.60 -14.97 26.66
CA ALA A 29 7.20 -13.64 26.61
C ALA A 29 8.68 -13.69 26.20
N ASN A 30 9.45 -14.63 26.77
CA ASN A 30 10.85 -14.82 26.40
C ASN A 30 11.02 -15.23 24.94
N LEU A 31 10.17 -16.14 24.43
CA LEU A 31 10.19 -16.55 23.02
C LEU A 31 9.92 -15.38 22.07
N ILE A 32 8.92 -14.55 22.38
CA ILE A 32 8.56 -13.39 21.56
C ILE A 32 9.68 -12.34 21.57
N VAL A 33 10.25 -12.05 22.74
CA VAL A 33 11.33 -11.05 22.88
C VAL A 33 12.59 -11.49 22.12
N ILE A 34 12.99 -12.76 22.28
CA ILE A 34 14.19 -13.30 21.63
C ILE A 34 13.96 -13.47 20.13
N GLY A 35 12.80 -14.00 19.72
CA GLY A 35 12.48 -14.26 18.31
C GLY A 35 12.16 -13.00 17.49
N GLY A 36 11.45 -12.03 18.09
CA GLY A 36 11.03 -10.82 17.39
C GLY A 36 12.16 -9.82 17.14
N GLY A 37 13.15 -9.73 18.04
CA GLY A 37 14.19 -8.70 17.99
C GLY A 37 15.06 -8.71 16.73
N ILE A 38 15.32 -9.90 16.15
CA ILE A 38 16.16 -10.04 14.95
C ILE A 38 15.41 -9.53 13.71
N MET A 39 14.14 -9.90 13.58
CA MET A 39 13.29 -9.52 12.46
C MET A 39 13.05 -8.00 12.43
N THR A 40 12.78 -7.38 13.59
CA THR A 40 12.58 -5.93 13.70
C THR A 40 13.80 -5.14 13.22
N ARG A 41 15.01 -5.54 13.60
CA ARG A 41 16.24 -4.84 13.19
C ARG A 41 16.49 -4.94 11.69
N ALA A 42 16.27 -6.10 11.09
CA ALA A 42 16.42 -6.30 9.65
C ALA A 42 15.43 -5.44 8.85
N PHE A 43 14.16 -5.37 9.27
CA PHE A 43 13.18 -4.50 8.63
C PHE A 43 13.52 -3.02 8.76
N VAL A 44 13.95 -2.56 9.94
CA VAL A 44 14.35 -1.16 10.14
C VAL A 44 15.58 -0.81 9.30
N GLN A 45 16.56 -1.70 9.20
CA GLN A 45 17.75 -1.50 8.36
C GLN A 45 17.38 -1.46 6.87
N ALA A 46 16.59 -2.43 6.39
CA ALA A 46 16.11 -2.44 5.01
C ALA A 46 15.24 -1.21 4.69
N TYR A 47 14.39 -0.78 5.62
CA TYR A 47 13.57 0.43 5.46
C TYR A 47 14.42 1.70 5.38
N ARG A 48 15.39 1.86 6.29
CA ARG A 48 16.35 2.98 6.23
C ARG A 48 17.18 2.95 4.97
N GLN A 49 17.58 1.76 4.50
CA GLN A 49 18.37 1.60 3.29
C GLN A 49 17.54 1.88 2.03
N ALA A 50 16.26 1.48 2.00
CA ALA A 50 15.32 1.86 0.94
C ALA A 50 15.10 3.38 0.91
N LEU A 51 14.91 4.01 2.07
CA LEU A 51 14.79 5.47 2.17
C LEU A 51 16.06 6.20 1.73
N SER A 52 17.23 5.72 2.15
CA SER A 52 18.51 6.32 1.76
C SER A 52 18.83 6.09 0.28
N ASN A 53 18.43 4.96 -0.30
CA ASN A 53 18.58 4.70 -1.73
C ASN A 53 17.59 5.58 -2.54
N ALA A 54 16.38 5.80 -2.02
CA ALA A 54 15.43 6.75 -2.61
C ALA A 54 15.95 8.20 -2.54
N SER A 55 16.60 8.61 -1.45
CA SER A 55 17.18 9.95 -1.33
C SER A 55 18.43 10.15 -2.20
N ARG A 56 19.21 9.08 -2.45
CA ARG A 56 20.46 9.14 -3.22
C ARG A 56 20.24 9.03 -4.73
N ASN A 57 19.09 8.50 -5.17
CA ASN A 57 18.72 8.37 -6.59
C ASN A 57 18.02 9.60 -7.19
N GLY A 58 18.10 10.78 -6.55
CA GLY A 58 17.94 12.06 -7.25
C GLY A 58 16.53 12.39 -7.73
N VAL A 59 15.51 12.21 -6.89
CA VAL A 59 14.20 12.83 -7.14
C VAL A 59 13.77 13.60 -5.91
N ALA A 60 13.90 14.93 -6.01
CA ALA A 60 13.62 15.91 -4.98
C ALA A 60 12.33 15.59 -4.20
N GLN A 61 12.45 15.63 -2.88
CA GLN A 61 11.41 15.37 -1.89
C GLN A 61 10.15 16.23 -2.11
N GLU A 62 10.28 17.37 -2.79
CA GLU A 62 9.15 18.22 -3.21
C GLU A 62 8.34 17.64 -4.36
N THR A 63 8.98 17.04 -5.38
CA THR A 63 8.28 16.39 -6.50
C THR A 63 7.60 15.10 -6.05
N ILE A 64 8.19 14.36 -5.11
CA ILE A 64 7.58 13.15 -4.56
C ILE A 64 6.41 13.51 -3.63
N GLN A 65 6.49 14.53 -2.77
CA GLN A 65 5.31 14.92 -1.98
C GLN A 65 4.19 15.50 -2.84
N ASN A 66 4.48 16.28 -3.89
CA ASN A 66 3.45 16.76 -4.80
C ASN A 66 2.90 15.64 -5.70
N THR A 67 3.74 14.74 -6.18
CA THR A 67 3.31 13.58 -6.99
C THR A 67 2.60 12.53 -6.15
N ILE A 68 2.99 12.28 -4.90
CA ILE A 68 2.30 11.35 -3.99
C ILE A 68 1.01 11.97 -3.45
N ARG A 69 0.97 13.27 -3.11
CA ARG A 69 -0.30 13.94 -2.75
C ARG A 69 -1.25 14.08 -3.94
N ARG A 70 -0.73 14.22 -5.18
CA ARG A 70 -1.55 14.16 -6.40
C ARG A 70 -1.91 12.73 -6.80
N SER A 71 -1.03 11.73 -6.60
CA SER A 71 -1.31 10.32 -6.93
C SER A 71 -2.17 9.63 -5.87
N SER A 72 -2.24 10.15 -4.65
CA SER A 72 -3.16 9.65 -3.61
C SER A 72 -4.58 10.20 -3.77
N LYS A 73 -4.81 11.18 -4.65
CA LYS A 73 -6.13 11.79 -4.91
C LYS A 73 -6.54 11.80 -6.40
N GLY A 74 -5.60 11.58 -7.31
CA GLY A 74 -5.76 11.51 -8.75
C GLY A 74 -5.39 10.14 -9.31
N MET A 75 -5.80 9.89 -10.55
CA MET A 75 -5.56 8.61 -11.23
C MET A 75 -4.07 8.37 -11.50
N THR A 76 -3.61 7.14 -11.26
CA THR A 76 -2.22 6.74 -11.51
C THR A 76 -1.98 6.43 -12.99
N GLN A 77 -0.73 6.53 -13.45
CA GLN A 77 -0.38 6.18 -14.83
C GLN A 77 -0.71 4.71 -15.15
N GLN A 78 -0.49 3.81 -14.18
CA GLN A 78 -0.81 2.39 -14.34
C GLN A 78 -2.33 2.18 -14.49
N GLU A 79 -3.14 2.84 -13.67
CA GLU A 79 -4.61 2.81 -13.77
C GLU A 79 -5.08 3.38 -15.11
N ALA A 80 -4.50 4.50 -15.58
CA ALA A 80 -4.84 5.10 -16.87
C ALA A 80 -4.55 4.16 -18.04
N ARG A 81 -3.41 3.45 -18.01
CA ARG A 81 -3.07 2.43 -19.02
C ARG A 81 -4.05 1.26 -19.00
N GLN A 82 -4.46 0.81 -17.81
CA GLN A 82 -5.44 -0.26 -17.66
C GLN A 82 -6.82 0.17 -18.19
N ILE A 83 -7.28 1.39 -17.91
CA ILE A 83 -8.56 1.92 -18.38
C ILE A 83 -8.61 2.01 -19.90
N LEU A 84 -7.52 2.44 -20.55
CA LEU A 84 -7.44 2.52 -22.01
C LEU A 84 -7.01 1.20 -22.68
N GLY A 85 -6.64 0.19 -21.88
CA GLY A 85 -6.14 -1.10 -22.37
C GLY A 85 -4.88 -0.97 -23.21
N VAL A 86 -3.93 -0.13 -22.78
CA VAL A 86 -2.67 0.15 -23.49
C VAL A 86 -1.45 -0.28 -22.67
N THR A 87 -0.35 -0.55 -23.34
CA THR A 87 0.94 -0.89 -22.72
C THR A 87 1.83 0.34 -22.66
N GLU A 88 3.01 0.22 -22.02
CA GLU A 88 3.99 1.31 -21.95
C GLU A 88 4.61 1.64 -23.31
N GLU A 89 4.64 0.68 -24.24
CA GLU A 89 5.20 0.82 -25.59
C GLU A 89 4.18 1.31 -26.63
N THR A 90 2.90 1.46 -26.24
CA THR A 90 1.86 1.93 -27.16
C THR A 90 2.12 3.37 -27.58
N SER A 91 2.02 3.66 -28.88
CA SER A 91 2.26 5.00 -29.41
C SER A 91 1.16 5.99 -28.97
N TRP A 92 1.47 7.28 -28.99
CA TRP A 92 0.49 8.30 -28.59
C TRP A 92 -0.74 8.31 -29.50
N GLU A 93 -0.53 8.09 -30.80
CA GLU A 93 -1.58 8.03 -31.81
C GLU A 93 -2.56 6.88 -31.53
N GLU A 94 -2.02 5.71 -31.14
CA GLU A 94 -2.82 4.55 -30.77
C GLU A 94 -3.61 4.79 -29.47
N ILE A 95 -3.03 5.48 -28.50
CA ILE A 95 -3.70 5.89 -27.26
C ILE A 95 -4.90 6.79 -27.57
N VAL A 96 -4.72 7.81 -28.41
CA VAL A 96 -5.79 8.73 -28.82
C VAL A 96 -6.90 7.99 -29.59
N LYS A 97 -6.53 7.05 -30.46
CA LYS A 97 -7.49 6.21 -31.19
C LYS A 97 -8.32 5.33 -30.25
N LYS A 98 -7.68 4.68 -29.27
CA LYS A 98 -8.39 3.86 -28.27
C LYS A 98 -9.30 4.72 -27.38
N TYR A 99 -8.82 5.88 -26.96
CA TYR A 99 -9.62 6.86 -26.22
C TYR A 99 -10.89 7.24 -26.99
N GLY A 100 -10.78 7.60 -28.27
CA GLY A 100 -11.94 7.98 -29.09
C GLY A 100 -13.01 6.90 -29.15
N SER A 101 -12.61 5.65 -29.43
CA SER A 101 -13.53 4.50 -29.47
C SER A 101 -14.19 4.24 -28.11
N LEU A 102 -13.42 4.24 -27.02
CA LEU A 102 -13.95 4.03 -25.68
C LEU A 102 -14.88 5.17 -25.25
N PHE A 103 -14.54 6.41 -25.56
CA PHE A 103 -15.34 7.58 -25.19
C PHE A 103 -16.67 7.61 -25.94
N GLU A 104 -16.67 7.34 -27.24
CA GLU A 104 -17.89 7.29 -28.05
C GLU A 104 -18.83 6.15 -27.58
N ASN A 105 -18.27 4.96 -27.37
CA ASN A 105 -19.05 3.81 -26.89
C ASN A 105 -19.64 4.07 -25.49
N ASN A 106 -18.88 4.68 -24.58
CA ASN A 106 -19.37 5.04 -23.25
C ASN A 106 -20.35 6.23 -23.26
N THR A 107 -20.30 7.10 -24.27
CA THR A 107 -21.28 8.19 -24.43
C THR A 107 -22.65 7.62 -24.85
N LYS A 108 -22.66 6.57 -25.69
CA LYS A 108 -23.89 5.93 -26.17
C LYS A 108 -24.49 4.96 -25.16
N ASN A 109 -23.65 4.12 -24.54
CA ASN A 109 -24.08 2.97 -23.74
C ASN A 109 -23.54 2.96 -22.30
N GLY A 110 -22.75 3.95 -21.91
CA GLY A 110 -22.09 4.02 -20.61
C GLY A 110 -22.70 5.06 -19.67
N SER A 111 -22.06 5.23 -18.51
CA SER A 111 -22.42 6.25 -17.53
C SER A 111 -21.45 7.43 -17.57
N PHE A 112 -21.91 8.59 -17.06
CA PHE A 112 -21.06 9.77 -16.89
C PHE A 112 -19.78 9.48 -16.09
N TYR A 113 -19.86 8.54 -15.14
CA TYR A 113 -18.69 8.11 -14.36
C TYR A 113 -17.65 7.40 -15.23
N LEU A 114 -18.07 6.48 -16.10
CA LEU A 114 -17.17 5.77 -17.01
C LEU A 114 -16.54 6.73 -18.01
N GLN A 115 -17.34 7.63 -18.58
CA GLN A 115 -16.86 8.69 -19.47
C GLN A 115 -15.82 9.57 -18.76
N SER A 116 -16.08 9.98 -17.51
CA SER A 116 -15.16 10.77 -16.70
C SER A 116 -13.87 10.01 -16.38
N LYS A 117 -13.93 8.69 -16.17
CA LYS A 117 -12.74 7.84 -15.95
C LYS A 117 -11.88 7.72 -17.21
N VAL A 118 -12.51 7.48 -18.37
CA VAL A 118 -11.79 7.42 -19.66
C VAL A 118 -11.16 8.78 -20.00
N HIS A 119 -11.86 9.88 -19.76
CA HIS A 119 -11.33 11.23 -19.95
C HIS A 119 -10.11 11.50 -19.08
N ARG A 120 -10.22 11.26 -17.76
CA ARG A 120 -9.10 11.45 -16.85
C ARG A 120 -7.90 10.56 -17.20
N ALA A 121 -8.13 9.38 -17.78
CA ALA A 121 -7.05 8.45 -18.13
C ALA A 121 -6.22 9.02 -19.27
N LYS A 122 -6.88 9.65 -20.26
CA LYS A 122 -6.21 10.40 -21.32
C LYS A 122 -5.40 11.57 -20.77
N GLU A 123 -5.97 12.38 -19.89
CA GLU A 123 -5.27 13.52 -19.26
C GLU A 123 -4.03 13.07 -18.47
N CYS A 124 -4.14 11.95 -17.76
CA CYS A 124 -3.03 11.36 -17.01
C CYS A 124 -1.87 10.95 -17.94
N LEU A 125 -2.15 10.27 -19.05
CA LEU A 125 -1.11 9.87 -20.01
C LEU A 125 -0.56 11.07 -20.79
N GLU A 126 -1.38 12.09 -21.06
CA GLU A 126 -0.95 13.33 -21.72
C GLU A 126 0.06 14.09 -20.85
N ALA A 127 -0.20 14.23 -19.56
CA ALA A 127 0.72 14.87 -18.63
C ALA A 127 2.08 14.17 -18.59
N VAL A 128 2.10 12.84 -18.69
CA VAL A 128 3.36 12.07 -18.76
C VAL A 128 4.06 12.21 -20.10
N HIS A 129 3.31 12.21 -21.21
CA HIS A 129 3.88 12.43 -22.54
C HIS A 129 4.50 13.83 -22.66
N GLN A 130 3.82 14.86 -22.16
CA GLN A 130 4.32 16.23 -22.13
C GLN A 130 5.51 16.39 -21.16
N GLY A 131 5.48 15.75 -19.99
CA GLY A 131 6.61 15.71 -19.05
C GLY A 131 7.84 14.97 -19.59
N LYS A 132 7.68 14.13 -20.61
CA LYS A 132 8.77 13.47 -21.36
C LYS A 132 9.39 14.36 -22.46
N ASN A 133 8.86 15.56 -22.71
CA ASN A 133 9.53 16.59 -23.51
C ASN A 133 10.36 17.48 -22.56
N PRO A 134 11.67 17.26 -22.40
CA PRO A 134 12.52 18.14 -21.62
C PRO A 134 12.74 19.44 -22.39
N GLY A 135 11.81 20.39 -22.27
CA GLY A 135 12.00 21.70 -22.87
C GLY A 135 10.70 22.47 -23.02
N THR A 136 10.25 23.10 -21.94
CA THR A 136 9.85 24.53 -21.95
C THR A 136 9.71 24.96 -20.48
N PRO A 137 10.65 25.77 -19.96
CA PRO A 137 10.38 26.60 -18.81
C PRO A 137 9.55 27.81 -19.28
N CYS A 138 8.43 28.05 -18.62
CA CYS A 138 7.92 29.39 -18.41
C CYS A 138 7.69 29.60 -16.92
#